data_AF-A0A6S7BLB3-F1
#
_entry.id   AF-A0A6S7BLB3-F1
#
_cell.length_a   1.000
_cell.length_b   1.000
_cell.length_c   1.000
_cell.angle_alpha   90.00
_cell.angle_beta   90.00
_cell.angle_gamma   90.00
#
_symmetry.space_group_name_H-M   'P 1'
#
loop_
_entity.id
_entity.type
_entity.pdbx_description
1 polymer ?
#
loop_
_entity_poly.entity_id
_entity_poly.type
_entity_poly.pdbx_seq_one_letter_code
_entity_poly.pdbx_strand_id
1 'polypeptide(L)' 'MNALEQWRSRTMQVRVLDRCDECGQLKEDVQKRVICWSNSTALCCVKCFTEMTGEWNGFSGY' A
#
# COMPACT_ATOMS: atom_id res chain seq x y z
N MET A 1 -15.64 -25.66 -27.73
CA MET A 1 -15.73 -24.88 -26.48
C MET A 1 -16.72 -23.76 -26.68
N ASN A 2 -17.79 -23.75 -25.90
CA ASN A 2 -18.87 -22.76 -25.95
C ASN A 2 -18.43 -21.48 -25.20
N ALA A 3 -18.91 -20.31 -25.61
CA ALA A 3 -18.66 -19.02 -24.95
C ALA A 3 -18.98 -19.04 -23.44
N LEU A 4 -19.98 -19.84 -23.04
CA LEU A 4 -20.32 -20.04 -21.62
C LEU A 4 -19.19 -20.76 -20.85
N GLU A 5 -18.54 -21.73 -21.47
CA GLU A 5 -17.43 -22.48 -20.86
C GLU A 5 -16.21 -21.59 -20.71
N GLN A 6 -15.87 -20.79 -21.73
CA GLN A 6 -14.79 -19.80 -21.65
C GLN A 6 -15.04 -18.74 -20.58
N TRP A 7 -16.28 -18.30 -20.40
CA TRP A 7 -16.61 -17.31 -19.38
C TRP A 7 -16.49 -17.89 -17.96
N ARG A 8 -16.94 -19.14 -17.75
CA ARG A 8 -16.79 -19.86 -16.47
C ARG A 8 -15.33 -20.20 -16.13
N SER A 9 -14.48 -20.43 -17.12
CA SER A 9 -13.06 -20.69 -16.92
C SER A 9 -12.23 -19.44 -16.62
N ARG A 10 -12.82 -18.23 -16.59
CA ARG A 10 -12.09 -17.03 -16.21
C ARG A 10 -11.76 -17.07 -14.72
N THR A 11 -10.47 -17.10 -14.40
CA THR A 11 -9.99 -16.94 -13.03
C THR A 11 -10.34 -15.55 -12.52
N MET A 12 -11.22 -15.49 -11.53
CA MET A 12 -11.51 -14.25 -10.82
C MET A 12 -10.33 -13.92 -9.91
N GLN A 13 -9.63 -12.83 -10.18
CA GLN A 13 -8.61 -12.31 -9.27
C GLN A 13 -9.27 -11.41 -8.24
N VAL A 14 -9.24 -11.82 -6.98
CA VAL A 14 -9.67 -10.99 -5.85
C VAL A 14 -8.46 -10.22 -5.34
N ARG A 15 -8.55 -8.89 -5.33
CA ARG A 15 -7.53 -8.01 -4.74
C ARG A 15 -8.12 -7.38 -3.49
N VAL A 16 -7.41 -7.48 -2.37
CA VAL A 16 -7.78 -6.78 -1.14
C VAL A 16 -7.13 -5.41 -1.19
N LEU A 17 -7.96 -4.38 -1.09
CA LEU A 17 -7.52 -2.99 -1.05
C LEU A 17 -7.76 -2.45 0.36
N ASP A 18 -6.72 -1.87 0.93
CA ASP A 18 -6.79 -1.16 2.21
C ASP A 18 -6.62 0.34 1.97
N ARG A 19 -7.14 1.15 2.89
CA ARG A 19 -7.01 2.60 2.82
C ARG A 19 -5.70 3.02 3.46
N CYS A 20 -4.91 3.82 2.75
CA CYS A 20 -3.75 4.50 3.32
C CYS A 20 -4.22 5.68 4.18
N ASP A 21 -3.74 5.78 5.42
CA ASP A 21 -4.07 6.86 6.34
C ASP A 21 -3.48 8.21 5.88
N GLU A 22 -2.33 8.18 5.20
CA GLU A 22 -1.61 9.39 4.76
C GLU A 22 -2.26 10.04 3.53
N CYS A 23 -2.44 9.28 2.44
CA CYS A 23 -3.00 9.82 1.19
C CYS A 23 -4.50 9.57 1.02
N GLY A 24 -5.12 8.80 1.93
CA GLY A 24 -6.54 8.48 1.89
C GLY A 24 -6.98 7.54 0.75
N GLN A 25 -6.06 7.11 -0.11
CA GLN A 25 -6.35 6.27 -1.28
C GLN A 25 -6.43 4.78 -0.91
N LEU A 26 -7.28 4.04 -1.62
CA LEU A 26 -7.31 2.58 -1.60
C LEU A 26 -6.11 2.03 -2.39
N LYS A 27 -5.31 1.17 -1.76
CA LYS A 27 -4.09 0.61 -2.31
C LYS A 27 -3.96 -0.87 -1.93
N GLU A 28 -3.30 -1.64 -2.78
CA GLU A 28 -2.96 -3.05 -2.51
C GLU A 28 -1.72 -3.16 -1.61
N ASP A 29 -0.89 -2.13 -1.59
CA ASP A 29 0.40 -2.08 -0.91
C ASP A 29 0.36 -1.36 0.44
N VAL A 30 -0.80 -1.27 1.09
CA VAL A 30 -0.90 -0.71 2.45
C VAL A 30 -0.31 -1.68 3.46
N GLN A 31 0.61 -1.20 4.28
CA GLN A 31 1.20 -1.97 5.37
C GLN A 31 1.08 -1.22 6.69
N LYS A 32 0.85 -1.99 7.75
CA LYS A 32 0.90 -1.49 9.12
C LYS A 32 2.36 -1.19 9.46
N ARG A 33 2.70 0.11 9.59
CA ARG A 33 4.06 0.55 9.89
C ARG A 33 4.07 1.36 11.18
N VAL A 34 5.06 1.08 12.02
CA VAL A 34 5.30 1.82 13.26
C VAL A 34 6.05 3.09 12.91
N ILE A 35 5.43 4.25 13.15
CA ILE A 35 6.13 5.53 13.00
C ILE A 35 7.01 5.67 14.24
N CYS A 36 8.32 5.49 14.05
CA CYS A 36 9.33 5.42 15.11
C CYS A 36 9.32 6.64 16.04
N TRP A 37 8.81 7.79 15.57
CA TRP A 37 8.77 9.04 16.34
C TRP A 37 7.59 9.20 17.30
N SER A 38 6.48 8.49 17.09
CA SER A 38 5.24 8.73 17.85
C SER A 38 4.69 7.50 18.55
N ASN A 39 5.38 6.34 18.50
CA ASN A 39 4.85 5.04 18.97
C ASN A 39 3.44 4.73 18.43
N SER A 40 3.05 5.42 17.37
CA SER A 40 1.73 5.34 16.75
C SER A 40 1.85 4.44 15.53
N THR A 41 0.88 3.54 15.36
CA THR A 41 0.87 2.64 14.22
C THR A 41 -0.08 3.17 13.16
N ALA A 42 0.44 3.48 11.98
CA ALA A 42 -0.35 3.96 10.85
C ALA A 42 -0.36 2.90 9.73
N LEU A 43 -1.48 2.81 9.02
CA LEU A 43 -1.60 2.04 7.79
C LEU A 43 -1.13 2.94 6.64
N CYS A 44 0.05 2.66 6.09
CA CYS A 44 0.65 3.50 5.06
C CYS A 44 0.98 2.67 3.81
N CYS A 45 0.72 3.23 2.64
CA CYS A 45 1.18 2.64 1.38
C CYS A 45 2.69 2.84 1.21
N VAL A 46 3.33 1.98 0.41
CA VAL A 46 4.79 1.94 0.25
C VAL A 46 5.33 3.28 -0.26
N LYS A 47 4.59 3.93 -1.17
CA LYS A 47 4.99 5.22 -1.73
C LYS A 47 5.04 6.33 -0.66
N CYS A 48 3.96 6.53 0.09
CA CYS A 48 3.90 7.55 1.14
C CYS A 48 4.94 7.29 2.24
N PHE A 49 5.16 6.01 2.58
CA PHE A 49 6.20 5.66 3.52
C PHE A 49 7.62 5.96 3.00
N THR A 50 7.89 5.69 1.73
CA THR A 50 9.19 5.97 1.11
C THR A 50 9.46 7.47 1.04
N GLU A 51 8.44 8.28 0.78
CA GLU A 51 8.55 9.75 0.84
C GLU A 51 8.90 10.21 2.27
N MET A 52 8.18 9.74 3.29
CA MET A 52 8.46 10.08 4.70
C MET A 52 9.87 9.65 5.17
N THR A 53 10.34 8.48 4.75
CA THR A 53 11.67 7.97 5.13
C THR A 53 12.79 8.50 4.24
N GLY A 54 12.48 8.92 3.02
CA GLY A 54 13.42 9.56 2.10
C GLY A 54 13.87 10.93 2.59
N GLU A 55 13.00 11.67 3.29
CA GLU A 55 13.35 12.95 3.93
C GLU A 55 14.38 12.80 5.07
N TRP A 56 14.56 11.61 5.64
CA TRP A 56 15.59 11.36 6.66
C TRP A 56 17.01 11.17 6.09
N ASN A 57 17.15 10.83 4.80
CA ASN A 57 18.46 10.75 4.15
C ASN A 57 18.98 12.11 3.65
N GLY A 58 18.23 13.20 3.86
CA GLY A 58 18.62 14.58 3.55
C GLY A 58 19.30 15.34 4.68
N PHE A 59 19.44 14.76 5.88
CA PHE A 59 20.03 15.42 7.06
C PHE A 59 21.42 14.88 7.44
N SER A 60 22.18 14.34 6.48
CA SER A 60 23.62 14.04 6.69
C SER A 60 24.47 15.19 6.15
N GLY A 61 24.35 16.35 6.77
CA GLY A 61 25.09 17.56 6.41
C GLY A 61 25.25 18.51 7.59
N TYR A 62 25.97 18.07 8.62
CA TYR A 62 26.71 18.93 9.55
C TYR A 62 28.01 18.24 9.93
#